data_AF-A0A5E4D0R2-F1
#
_entry.id   AF-A0A5E4D0R2-F1
#
_cell.length_a   1.000
_cell.length_b   1.000
_cell.length_c   1.000
_cell.angle_alpha   90.00
_cell.angle_beta   90.00
_cell.angle_gamma   90.00
#
_symmetry.space_group_name_H-M   'P 1'
#
loop_
_entity.id
_entity.type
_entity.pdbx_description
1 polymer ?
#
loop_
_entity_poly.entity_id
_entity_poly.type
_entity_poly.pdbx_seq_one_letter_code
_entity_poly.pdbx_strand_id
1 'polypeptide(L)'
;MAGWIQAQQLQGDALRQMQVLYGQHFPIEVRHYLAQWIESQPWDAIDLDNPQDRAQAAQLLEGLVQELQKKAEHQVGEDGFLLKIKLGHYATQLQNTYDRCPMELVRCIRHILYNEQRLVREANNCSSPAGILVDAMSQKHLQINQTFEELRLVTQDTENELKKLQQTQEYFIIQYQESLRLQGEEEGAGGKGTMHVPGVRVRNIL
;
A
#
# COMPACT_ATOMS: atom_id res chain seq x y z
N MET A 1 0.74 -29.10 -10.26
CA MET A 1 1.94 -28.67 -9.49
C MET A 1 1.68 -27.22 -9.14
N ALA A 2 1.62 -26.88 -7.85
CA ALA A 2 1.28 -25.51 -7.43
C ALA A 2 2.31 -24.52 -7.99
N GLY A 3 1.87 -23.41 -8.57
CA GLY A 3 2.74 -22.38 -9.14
C GLY A 3 3.76 -21.87 -8.13
N TRP A 4 3.35 -21.83 -6.86
CA TRP A 4 4.22 -21.51 -5.73
C TRP A 4 5.48 -22.36 -5.62
N ILE A 5 5.37 -23.69 -5.83
CA ILE A 5 6.52 -24.60 -5.71
C ILE A 5 7.58 -24.28 -6.75
N GLN A 6 7.16 -23.85 -7.94
CA GLN A 6 8.08 -23.42 -8.99
C GLN A 6 8.71 -22.06 -8.65
N ALA A 7 7.91 -21.13 -8.11
CA ALA A 7 8.41 -19.82 -7.67
C ALA A 7 9.47 -19.96 -6.55
N GLN A 8 9.30 -20.90 -5.63
CA GLN A 8 10.28 -21.20 -4.58
C GLN A 8 11.63 -21.73 -5.09
N GLN A 9 11.68 -22.25 -6.33
CA GLN A 9 12.92 -22.72 -6.95
C GLN A 9 13.70 -21.61 -7.64
N LEU A 10 13.17 -20.39 -7.71
CA LEU A 10 13.87 -19.25 -8.29
C LEU A 10 15.15 -18.95 -7.48
N GLN A 11 16.19 -18.52 -8.20
CA GLN A 11 17.50 -18.16 -7.63
C GLN A 11 17.98 -16.83 -8.21
N GLY A 12 19.03 -16.27 -7.60
CA GLY A 12 19.68 -15.05 -8.06
C GLY A 12 18.72 -13.86 -8.12
N ASP A 13 18.77 -13.10 -9.21
CA ASP A 13 17.97 -11.88 -9.38
C ASP A 13 16.47 -12.16 -9.52
N ALA A 14 16.08 -13.32 -10.07
CA ALA A 14 14.67 -13.71 -10.15
C ALA A 14 14.06 -13.90 -8.76
N LEU A 15 14.80 -14.49 -7.82
CA LEU A 15 14.37 -14.63 -6.43
C LEU A 15 14.25 -13.26 -5.73
N ARG A 16 15.21 -12.36 -5.97
CA ARG A 16 15.15 -10.99 -5.42
C ARG A 16 13.93 -10.24 -5.93
N GLN A 17 13.66 -10.31 -7.23
CA GLN A 17 12.46 -9.70 -7.83
C GLN A 17 11.18 -10.30 -7.22
N MET A 18 11.14 -11.62 -7.03
CA MET A 18 10.01 -12.29 -6.37
C MET A 18 9.82 -11.78 -4.93
N GLN A 19 10.89 -11.61 -4.15
CA GLN A 19 10.82 -11.14 -2.76
C GLN A 19 10.24 -9.73 -2.64
N VAL A 20 10.54 -8.84 -3.59
CA VAL A 20 10.03 -7.46 -3.62
C VAL A 20 8.51 -7.39 -3.85
N LEU A 21 7.89 -8.44 -4.40
CA LEU A 21 6.43 -8.49 -4.57
C LEU A 21 5.67 -8.53 -3.23
N TYR A 22 6.32 -9.00 -2.17
CA TYR A 22 5.72 -9.15 -0.85
C TYR A 22 6.15 -8.02 0.09
N GLY A 23 5.21 -7.57 0.91
CA GLY A 23 5.41 -6.48 1.85
C GLY A 23 4.30 -6.47 2.88
N GLN A 24 4.08 -5.31 3.52
CA GLN A 24 3.00 -5.16 4.49
C GLN A 24 1.61 -5.30 3.84
N HIS A 25 1.49 -4.99 2.55
CA HIS A 25 0.25 -5.16 1.78
C HIS A 25 -0.14 -6.62 1.65
N PHE A 26 0.83 -7.50 1.39
CA PHE A 26 0.61 -8.94 1.28
C PHE A 26 1.84 -9.71 1.75
N PRO A 27 1.82 -10.28 2.98
CA PRO A 27 2.96 -10.99 3.54
C PRO A 27 3.27 -12.29 2.77
N ILE A 28 4.56 -12.57 2.56
CA ILE A 28 5.00 -13.80 1.89
C ILE A 28 4.58 -15.06 2.67
N GLU A 29 4.46 -14.98 4.00
CA GLU A 29 3.94 -16.08 4.80
C GLU A 29 2.49 -16.42 4.43
N VAL A 30 1.63 -15.43 4.17
CA VAL A 30 0.25 -15.67 3.73
C VAL A 30 0.25 -16.37 2.38
N ARG A 31 1.06 -15.87 1.43
CA ARG A 31 1.26 -16.51 0.11
C ARG A 31 1.70 -17.97 0.24
N HIS A 32 2.64 -18.24 1.15
CA HIS A 32 3.21 -19.56 1.37
C HIS A 32 2.21 -20.51 2.01
N TYR A 33 1.60 -20.10 3.13
CA TYR A 33 0.71 -20.97 3.89
C TYR A 33 -0.61 -21.23 3.19
N LEU A 34 -1.14 -20.27 2.44
CA LEU A 34 -2.41 -20.43 1.71
C LEU A 34 -2.21 -20.65 0.21
N ALA A 35 -1.02 -21.09 -0.23
CA ALA A 35 -0.68 -21.21 -1.64
C ALA A 35 -1.74 -21.97 -2.46
N GLN A 36 -2.16 -23.13 -1.98
CA GLN A 36 -3.15 -23.97 -2.65
C GLN A 36 -4.52 -23.30 -2.73
N TRP A 37 -4.97 -22.66 -1.64
CA TRP A 37 -6.27 -22.00 -1.61
C TRP A 37 -6.27 -20.76 -2.50
N ILE A 38 -5.20 -19.97 -2.48
CA ILE A 38 -5.05 -18.78 -3.33
C ILE A 38 -5.09 -19.20 -4.80
N GLU A 39 -4.30 -20.20 -5.19
CA GLU A 39 -4.23 -20.66 -6.59
C GLU A 39 -5.54 -21.31 -7.09
N SER A 40 -6.44 -21.75 -6.20
CA SER A 40 -7.73 -22.31 -6.60
C SER A 40 -8.84 -21.28 -6.84
N GLN A 41 -8.64 -20.01 -6.44
CA GLN A 41 -9.68 -18.99 -6.60
C GLN A 41 -9.73 -18.43 -8.03
N PRO A 42 -10.92 -18.06 -8.52
CA PRO A 42 -11.09 -17.51 -9.86
C PRO A 42 -10.79 -16.00 -9.90
N TRP A 43 -9.55 -15.59 -9.57
CA TRP A 43 -9.17 -14.18 -9.51
C TRP A 43 -9.39 -13.43 -10.83
N ASP A 44 -9.18 -14.10 -11.97
CA ASP A 44 -9.34 -13.52 -13.31
C ASP A 44 -10.80 -13.39 -13.77
N ALA A 45 -11.74 -14.05 -13.08
CA ALA A 45 -13.16 -13.95 -13.38
C ALA A 45 -13.81 -12.68 -12.80
N ILE A 46 -13.12 -11.98 -11.90
CA ILE A 46 -13.58 -10.73 -11.30
C ILE A 46 -13.20 -9.58 -12.24
N ASP A 47 -14.21 -8.91 -12.78
CA ASP A 47 -14.02 -7.68 -13.53
C ASP A 47 -13.78 -6.53 -12.55
N LEU A 48 -12.61 -5.90 -12.68
CA LEU A 48 -12.15 -4.85 -11.78
C LEU A 48 -12.87 -3.52 -11.99
N ASP A 49 -13.54 -3.36 -13.14
CA ASP A 49 -14.27 -2.16 -13.51
C ASP A 49 -15.79 -2.33 -13.32
N ASN A 50 -16.24 -3.54 -12.98
CA ASN A 50 -17.63 -3.85 -12.69
C ASN A 50 -17.96 -3.70 -11.19
N PRO A 51 -18.83 -2.77 -10.80
CA PRO A 51 -19.22 -2.59 -9.39
C PRO A 51 -19.93 -3.82 -8.79
N GLN A 52 -20.55 -4.67 -9.60
CA GLN A 52 -21.26 -5.87 -9.13
C GLN A 52 -20.31 -6.93 -8.56
N ASP A 53 -19.07 -6.99 -9.06
CA ASP A 53 -18.10 -8.00 -8.66
C ASP A 53 -17.42 -7.65 -7.32
N ARG A 54 -17.70 -6.46 -6.78
CA ARG A 54 -17.27 -6.05 -5.44
C ARG A 54 -17.75 -7.03 -4.36
N ALA A 55 -18.95 -7.57 -4.51
CA ALA A 55 -19.49 -8.56 -3.57
C ALA A 55 -18.66 -9.86 -3.61
N GLN A 56 -18.26 -10.30 -4.80
CA GLN A 56 -17.41 -11.48 -4.97
C GLN A 56 -16.00 -11.23 -4.42
N ALA A 57 -15.43 -10.05 -4.64
CA ALA A 57 -14.15 -9.67 -4.05
C ALA A 57 -14.21 -9.65 -2.51
N ALA A 58 -15.31 -9.17 -1.92
CA ALA A 58 -15.52 -9.21 -0.48
C ALA A 58 -15.61 -10.64 0.06
N GLN A 59 -16.29 -11.54 -0.66
CA GLN A 59 -16.34 -12.97 -0.31
C GLN A 59 -14.96 -13.62 -0.37
N LEU A 60 -14.12 -13.26 -1.35
CA LEU A 60 -12.74 -13.76 -1.40
C LEU A 60 -11.90 -13.25 -0.24
N LEU A 61 -12.06 -11.99 0.17
CA LEU A 61 -11.41 -11.48 1.38
C LEU A 61 -11.85 -12.26 2.62
N GLU A 62 -13.15 -12.47 2.79
CA GLU A 62 -13.69 -13.23 3.91
C GLU A 62 -13.15 -14.68 3.91
N GLY A 63 -13.16 -15.35 2.76
CA GLY A 63 -12.61 -16.70 2.61
C GLY A 63 -11.12 -16.78 2.93
N LEU A 64 -10.33 -15.78 2.54
CA LEU A 64 -8.91 -15.70 2.86
C LEU A 64 -8.68 -15.60 4.37
N VAL A 65 -9.44 -14.72 5.04
CA VAL A 65 -9.38 -14.52 6.50
C VAL A 65 -9.79 -15.80 7.23
N GLN A 66 -10.88 -16.45 6.80
CA GLN A 66 -11.34 -17.71 7.37
C GLN A 66 -10.31 -18.83 7.22
N GLU A 67 -9.67 -18.97 6.07
CA GLU A 67 -8.63 -19.99 5.87
C GLU A 67 -7.37 -19.71 6.71
N LEU A 68 -6.99 -18.45 6.92
CA LEU A 68 -5.93 -18.10 7.85
C LEU A 68 -6.28 -18.48 9.29
N GLN A 69 -7.49 -18.15 9.75
CA GLN A 69 -7.97 -18.48 11.09
C GLN A 69 -8.03 -20.01 11.30
N LYS A 70 -8.65 -20.73 10.36
CA LYS A 70 -8.68 -22.19 10.36
C LYS A 70 -7.28 -22.77 10.43
N LYS A 71 -6.35 -22.29 9.59
CA LYS A 71 -4.96 -22.78 9.62
C LYS A 71 -4.25 -22.44 10.93
N ALA A 72 -4.57 -21.32 11.58
CA ALA A 72 -4.06 -20.96 12.89
C ALA A 72 -4.59 -21.90 13.99
N GLU A 73 -5.88 -22.22 13.97
CA GLU A 73 -6.53 -23.12 14.92
C GLU A 73 -5.99 -24.55 14.86
N HIS A 74 -5.63 -25.01 13.65
CA HIS A 74 -5.04 -26.32 13.43
C HIS A 74 -3.58 -26.43 13.90
N GLN A 75 -2.93 -25.33 14.28
CA GLN A 75 -1.58 -25.38 14.84
C GLN A 75 -1.62 -25.84 16.31
N VAL A 76 -0.87 -26.89 16.61
CA VAL A 76 -0.76 -27.51 17.94
C VAL A 76 0.72 -27.71 18.28
N GLY A 77 1.09 -27.60 19.56
CA GLY A 77 2.46 -27.76 20.06
C GLY A 77 3.26 -26.45 20.13
N GLU A 78 4.47 -26.51 20.68
CA GLU A 78 5.34 -25.34 20.89
C GLU A 78 5.76 -24.67 19.55
N ASP A 79 6.10 -25.47 18.54
CA ASP A 79 6.45 -24.96 17.20
C ASP A 79 5.24 -24.32 16.48
N GLY A 80 4.03 -24.81 16.78
CA GLY A 80 2.78 -24.29 16.22
C GLY A 80 2.28 -23.00 16.86
N PHE A 81 2.73 -22.70 18.10
CA PHE A 81 2.27 -21.53 18.85
C PHE A 81 2.60 -20.21 18.16
N LEU A 82 3.87 -20.03 17.75
CA LEU A 82 4.30 -18.82 17.05
C LEU A 82 3.56 -18.66 15.71
N LEU A 83 3.38 -19.76 14.98
CA LEU A 83 2.67 -19.76 13.71
C LEU A 83 1.19 -19.39 13.90
N LYS A 84 0.53 -19.92 14.93
CA LYS A 84 -0.85 -19.56 15.29
C LYS A 84 -1.01 -18.06 15.52
N ILE A 85 -0.11 -17.46 16.30
CA ILE A 85 -0.13 -16.01 16.56
C ILE A 85 0.06 -15.23 15.26
N LYS A 86 1.07 -15.60 14.45
CA LYS A 86 1.34 -14.93 13.17
C LYS A 86 0.13 -14.98 12.23
N LEU A 87 -0.46 -16.16 12.04
CA LEU A 87 -1.61 -16.35 11.14
C LEU A 87 -2.83 -15.56 11.63
N GLY A 88 -3.10 -15.55 12.93
CA GLY A 88 -4.16 -14.72 13.52
C GLY A 88 -3.92 -13.23 13.30
N HIS A 89 -2.68 -12.76 13.45
CA HIS A 89 -2.32 -11.38 13.16
C HIS A 89 -2.52 -11.03 11.68
N TYR A 90 -2.08 -11.88 10.77
CA TYR A 90 -2.27 -11.66 9.32
C TYR A 90 -3.74 -11.63 8.93
N ALA A 91 -4.58 -12.47 9.54
CA ALA A 91 -6.02 -12.47 9.29
C ALA A 91 -6.63 -11.10 9.61
N THR A 92 -6.36 -10.58 10.81
CA THR A 92 -6.82 -9.24 11.22
C THR A 92 -6.20 -8.12 10.39
N GLN A 93 -4.90 -8.22 10.08
CA GLN A 93 -4.20 -7.23 9.26
C GLN A 93 -4.81 -7.12 7.86
N LEU A 94 -4.97 -8.24 7.16
CA LEU A 94 -5.51 -8.25 5.80
C LEU A 94 -6.97 -7.81 5.78
N GLN A 95 -7.76 -8.20 6.78
CA GLN A 95 -9.12 -7.69 6.91
C GLN A 95 -9.12 -6.16 7.03
N ASN A 96 -8.35 -5.59 7.96
CA ASN A 96 -8.28 -4.14 8.14
C ASN A 96 -7.76 -3.39 6.90
N THR A 97 -6.80 -3.97 6.18
CA THR A 97 -6.22 -3.37 4.98
C THR A 97 -7.21 -3.34 3.81
N TYR A 98 -7.99 -4.40 3.61
CA TYR A 98 -8.81 -4.59 2.40
C TYR A 98 -10.32 -4.45 2.60
N ASP A 99 -10.83 -4.37 3.84
CA ASP A 99 -12.27 -4.27 4.14
C ASP A 99 -12.94 -3.06 3.44
N ARG A 100 -12.23 -1.93 3.39
CA ARG A 100 -12.73 -0.71 2.72
C ARG A 100 -12.83 -0.87 1.20
N CYS A 101 -11.91 -1.63 0.60
CA CYS A 101 -11.84 -1.85 -0.84
C CYS A 101 -11.34 -3.27 -1.17
N PRO A 102 -12.24 -4.29 -1.16
CA PRO A 102 -11.85 -5.68 -1.43
C PRO A 102 -11.29 -5.89 -2.85
N MET A 103 -11.61 -4.99 -3.78
CA MET A 103 -11.06 -5.03 -5.14
C MET A 103 -9.53 -4.88 -5.15
N GLU A 104 -8.96 -4.13 -4.21
CA GLU A 104 -7.51 -3.98 -4.10
C GLU A 104 -6.82 -5.29 -3.71
N LEU A 105 -7.50 -6.17 -2.94
CA LEU A 105 -6.98 -7.51 -2.66
C LEU A 105 -6.88 -8.32 -3.96
N VAL A 106 -7.93 -8.31 -4.77
CA VAL A 106 -7.96 -9.01 -6.07
C VAL A 106 -6.85 -8.48 -6.98
N ARG A 107 -6.71 -7.15 -7.10
CA ARG A 107 -5.62 -6.53 -7.87
C ARG A 107 -4.24 -6.98 -7.38
N CYS A 108 -4.04 -6.96 -6.06
CA CYS A 108 -2.79 -7.34 -5.43
C CYS A 108 -2.43 -8.82 -5.72
N ILE A 109 -3.36 -9.74 -5.48
CA ILE A 109 -3.10 -11.18 -5.68
C ILE A 109 -2.90 -11.49 -7.17
N ARG A 110 -3.70 -10.92 -8.08
CA ARG A 110 -3.48 -11.08 -9.53
C ARG A 110 -2.10 -10.60 -9.95
N HIS A 111 -1.67 -9.44 -9.44
CA HIS A 111 -0.34 -8.90 -9.72
C HIS A 111 0.77 -9.84 -9.23
N ILE A 112 0.66 -10.36 -8.00
CA ILE A 112 1.62 -11.30 -7.42
C ILE A 112 1.69 -12.58 -8.27
N LEU A 113 0.56 -13.25 -8.51
CA LEU A 113 0.51 -14.51 -9.26
C LEU A 113 1.04 -14.35 -10.69
N TYR A 114 0.70 -13.24 -11.36
CA TYR A 114 1.20 -12.95 -12.70
C TYR A 114 2.72 -12.80 -12.73
N ASN A 115 3.29 -12.01 -11.80
CA ASN A 115 4.73 -11.78 -11.76
C ASN A 115 5.50 -13.04 -11.33
N GLU A 116 5.00 -13.81 -10.36
CA GLU A 116 5.56 -15.12 -10.02
C GLU A 116 5.65 -16.01 -11.26
N GLN A 117 4.55 -16.14 -12.01
CA GLN A 117 4.51 -16.97 -13.19
C GLN A 117 5.44 -16.45 -14.31
N ARG A 118 5.54 -15.12 -14.48
CA ARG A 118 6.47 -14.51 -15.42
C ARG A 118 7.92 -14.86 -15.05
N LEU A 119 8.31 -14.66 -13.80
CA LEU A 119 9.67 -14.95 -13.31
C LEU A 119 10.03 -16.43 -13.45
N VAL A 120 9.09 -17.33 -13.16
CA VAL A 120 9.28 -18.78 -13.37
C VAL A 120 9.50 -19.11 -14.84
N ARG A 121 8.72 -18.52 -15.75
CA ARG A 121 8.89 -18.73 -17.20
C ARG A 121 10.23 -18.18 -17.67
N GLU A 122 10.63 -16.99 -17.23
CA GLU A 122 11.92 -16.38 -17.58
C GLU A 122 13.10 -17.25 -17.12
N ALA A 123 13.07 -17.72 -15.87
CA ALA A 123 14.10 -18.62 -15.33
C ALA A 123 14.21 -19.94 -16.10
N ASN A 124 13.07 -20.49 -16.55
CA ASN A 124 13.05 -21.72 -17.36
C ASN A 124 13.46 -21.48 -18.84
N ASN A 125 13.19 -20.29 -19.38
CA ASN A 125 13.45 -19.93 -20.78
C ASN A 125 14.87 -19.40 -21.04
N CYS A 126 15.69 -19.18 -20.01
CA CYS A 126 17.12 -18.84 -20.12
C CYS A 126 17.98 -19.91 -20.84
N SER A 127 17.37 -20.96 -21.37
CA SER A 127 17.98 -21.96 -22.26
C SER A 127 17.84 -21.65 -23.76
N SER A 128 17.33 -20.48 -24.18
CA SER A 128 17.14 -20.16 -25.62
C SER A 128 17.30 -18.67 -26.00
N PRO A 129 17.51 -18.35 -27.30
CA PRO A 129 17.94 -17.02 -27.79
C PRO A 129 16.93 -15.87 -27.62
N ALA A 130 15.77 -16.12 -26.99
CA ALA A 130 14.74 -15.12 -26.74
C ALA A 130 15.11 -14.11 -25.63
N GLY A 131 16.20 -14.35 -24.87
CA GLY A 131 16.63 -13.51 -23.74
C GLY A 131 16.88 -12.03 -24.07
N ILE A 132 17.23 -11.69 -25.32
CA ILE A 132 17.56 -10.31 -25.71
C ILE A 132 16.33 -9.38 -25.71
N LEU A 133 15.14 -9.89 -26.06
CA LEU A 133 13.89 -9.09 -25.99
C LEU A 133 13.38 -8.95 -24.55
N VAL A 134 13.63 -9.97 -23.71
CA VAL A 134 13.21 -10.03 -22.31
C VAL A 134 14.04 -9.08 -21.45
N ASP A 135 15.33 -8.95 -21.74
CA ASP A 135 16.23 -8.02 -21.05
C ASP A 135 15.81 -6.55 -21.25
N ALA A 136 15.40 -6.18 -22.47
CA ALA A 136 14.87 -4.85 -22.77
C ALA A 136 13.54 -4.56 -22.03
N MET A 137 12.67 -5.56 -21.85
CA MET A 137 11.43 -5.42 -21.07
C MET A 137 11.70 -5.35 -19.57
N SER A 138 12.60 -6.18 -19.06
CA SER A 138 13.04 -6.18 -17.66
C SER A 138 13.67 -4.83 -17.30
N GLN A 139 14.50 -4.28 -18.18
CA GLN A 139 15.12 -2.96 -18.02
C GLN A 139 14.08 -1.84 -17.98
N LYS A 140 13.04 -1.88 -18.84
CA LYS A 140 11.91 -0.95 -18.76
C LYS A 140 11.13 -1.08 -17.45
N HIS A 141 10.88 -2.29 -16.96
CA HIS A 141 10.22 -2.49 -15.67
C HIS A 141 11.04 -1.94 -14.51
N LEU A 142 12.35 -2.16 -14.51
CA LEU A 142 13.25 -1.58 -13.51
C LEU A 142 13.20 -0.05 -13.53
N GLN A 143 13.20 0.55 -14.73
CA GLN A 143 13.13 2.00 -14.90
C GLN A 143 11.80 2.58 -14.39
N ILE A 144 10.67 1.91 -14.67
CA ILE A 144 9.36 2.30 -14.15
C ILE A 144 9.34 2.25 -12.62
N ASN A 145 9.87 1.19 -12.01
CA ASN A 145 9.91 1.06 -10.56
C ASN A 145 10.79 2.14 -9.91
N GLN A 146 11.92 2.48 -10.53
CA GLN A 146 12.77 3.59 -10.08
C GLN A 146 12.01 4.92 -10.12
N THR A 147 11.34 5.23 -11.24
CA THR A 147 10.52 6.44 -11.35
C THR A 147 9.37 6.46 -10.34
N PHE A 148 8.77 5.31 -10.05
CA PHE A 148 7.72 5.21 -9.04
C PHE A 148 8.25 5.51 -7.62
N GLU A 149 9.42 4.99 -7.26
CA GLU A 149 10.04 5.26 -5.96
C GLU A 149 10.45 6.73 -5.83
N GLU A 150 10.99 7.34 -6.89
CA GLU A 150 11.25 8.79 -6.94
C GLU A 150 9.98 9.61 -6.74
N LEU A 151 8.90 9.28 -7.45
CA LEU A 151 7.58 9.91 -7.27
C LEU A 151 7.08 9.79 -5.83
N ARG A 152 7.24 8.60 -5.21
CA ARG A 152 6.85 8.37 -3.83
C ARG A 152 7.63 9.27 -2.87
N LEU A 153 8.94 9.36 -3.04
CA LEU A 153 9.81 10.22 -2.22
C LEU A 153 9.45 11.70 -2.37
N VAL A 154 9.27 12.18 -3.61
CA VAL A 154 8.88 13.58 -3.87
C VAL A 154 7.51 13.90 -3.27
N THR A 155 6.56 12.97 -3.34
CA THR A 155 5.23 13.12 -2.73
C THR A 155 5.34 13.23 -1.21
N GLN A 156 6.15 12.39 -0.58
CA GLN A 156 6.37 12.43 0.87
C GLN A 156 7.07 13.72 1.31
N ASP A 157 8.04 14.20 0.54
CA ASP A 157 8.74 15.45 0.84
C ASP A 157 7.79 16.65 0.73
N THR A 158 6.95 16.67 -0.31
CA THR A 158 5.88 17.66 -0.48
C THR A 158 4.89 17.63 0.68
N GLU A 159 4.49 16.44 1.16
CA GLU A 159 3.62 16.29 2.33
C GLU A 159 4.27 16.87 3.61
N ASN A 160 5.57 16.67 3.79
CA ASN A 160 6.32 17.22 4.92
C ASN A 160 6.42 18.75 4.87
N GLU A 161 6.72 19.31 3.70
CA GLU A 161 6.73 20.77 3.50
C GLU A 161 5.35 21.39 3.71
N LEU A 162 4.29 20.72 3.27
CA LEU A 162 2.91 21.15 3.54
C LEU A 162 2.62 21.20 5.05
N LYS A 163 3.03 20.19 5.82
CA LYS A 163 2.87 20.17 7.28
C LYS A 163 3.64 21.32 7.95
N LYS A 164 4.86 21.62 7.52
CA LYS A 164 5.64 22.76 8.03
C LYS A 164 4.96 24.09 7.71
N LEU A 165 4.43 24.23 6.49
CA LEU A 165 3.71 25.44 6.08
C LEU A 165 2.45 25.65 6.94
N GLN A 166 1.68 24.59 7.20
CA GLN A 166 0.52 24.63 8.09
C GLN A 166 0.90 25.08 9.51
N GLN A 167 1.95 24.51 10.10
CA GLN A 167 2.44 24.93 11.42
C GLN A 167 2.88 26.41 11.44
N THR A 168 3.52 26.87 10.37
CA THR A 168 3.94 28.28 10.24
C THR A 168 2.72 29.20 10.15
N GLN A 169 1.69 28.78 9.41
CA GLN A 169 0.43 29.52 9.31
C GLN A 169 -0.29 29.59 10.66
N GLU A 170 -0.39 28.49 11.39
CA GLU A 170 -0.96 28.46 12.74
C GLU A 170 -0.22 29.40 13.69
N TYR A 171 1.11 29.36 13.68
CA TYR A 171 1.93 30.27 14.46
C TYR A 171 1.68 31.74 14.10
N PHE A 172 1.60 32.07 12.81
CA PHE A 172 1.30 33.42 12.35
C PHE A 172 -0.08 33.90 12.83
N ILE A 173 -1.10 33.04 12.74
CA ILE A 173 -2.45 33.36 13.22
C ILE A 173 -2.43 33.69 14.71
N ILE A 174 -1.73 32.88 15.52
CA ILE A 174 -1.59 33.11 16.96
C ILE A 174 -0.92 34.46 17.24
N GLN A 175 0.21 34.74 16.58
CA GLN A 175 0.93 36.01 16.75
C GLN A 175 0.09 37.23 16.33
N TYR A 176 -0.67 37.09 15.24
CA TYR A 176 -1.55 38.15 14.75
C TYR A 176 -2.71 38.43 15.72
N GLN A 177 -3.35 37.38 16.24
CA GLN A 177 -4.42 37.51 17.24
C GLN A 177 -3.89 38.14 18.54
N GLU A 178 -2.69 37.78 18.96
CA GLU A 178 -2.05 38.37 20.13
C GLU A 178 -1.72 39.86 19.92
N SER A 179 -1.20 40.22 18.75
CA SER A 179 -0.96 41.62 18.40
C SER A 179 -2.23 42.46 18.41
N LEU A 180 -3.35 41.92 17.90
CA LEU A 180 -4.65 42.59 17.94
C LEU A 180 -5.15 42.79 19.38
N ARG A 181 -4.95 41.78 20.25
CA ARG A 181 -5.32 41.85 21.67
C ARG A 181 -4.57 42.96 22.39
N LEU A 182 -3.24 43.02 22.22
CA LEU A 182 -2.41 44.06 22.81
C LEU A 182 -2.78 45.46 22.31
N GLN A 183 -3.09 45.60 21.02
CA GLN A 183 -3.48 46.88 20.43
C GLN A 183 -4.85 47.37 20.93
N GLY A 184 -5.81 46.46 21.17
CA GLY A 184 -7.09 46.79 21.80
C GLY A 184 -6.97 47.17 23.29
N GLU A 185 -6.00 46.59 24.01
CA GLU A 185 -5.69 46.97 25.39
C GLU A 185 -5.03 48.37 25.47
N GLU A 186 -4.22 48.76 24.47
CA GLU A 186 -3.63 50.10 24.36
C GLU A 186 -4.67 51.18 23.96
N GLU A 187 -5.61 50.90 23.06
CA GLU A 187 -6.71 51.84 22.72
C GLU A 187 -7.69 52.06 23.89
N GLY A 188 -7.81 51.10 24.80
CA GLY A 188 -8.54 51.27 26.07
C GLY A 188 -7.87 52.25 27.04
N ALA A 189 -6.57 52.54 26.86
CA ALA A 189 -5.78 53.40 27.74
C ALA A 189 -5.37 54.76 27.11
N GLY A 190 -5.45 54.93 25.78
CA GLY A 190 -5.06 56.17 25.10
C GLY A 190 -5.96 56.52 23.91
N GLY A 191 -6.65 57.67 24.00
CA GLY A 191 -7.67 58.07 23.04
C GLY A 191 -7.20 58.42 21.62
N LYS A 192 -8.15 58.25 20.68
CA LYS A 192 -8.26 58.81 19.32
C LYS A 192 -7.03 58.67 18.40
N GLY A 193 -7.07 57.65 17.54
CA GLY A 193 -6.29 57.60 16.29
C GLY A 193 -6.99 56.74 15.25
N THR A 194 -7.64 57.36 14.26
CA THR A 194 -8.21 56.65 13.10
C THR A 194 -7.11 55.99 12.27
N MET A 195 -7.18 54.69 11.99
CA MET A 195 -6.49 54.13 10.83
C MET A 195 -7.22 52.94 10.21
N HIS A 196 -7.35 53.04 8.88
CA HIS A 196 -8.04 52.12 7.98
C HIS A 196 -7.19 50.86 7.73
N VAL A 197 -7.74 49.67 7.98
CA VAL A 197 -7.10 48.38 7.66
C VAL A 197 -7.73 47.82 6.37
N PRO A 198 -6.96 47.56 5.29
CA PRO A 198 -7.50 46.96 4.10
C PRO A 198 -7.79 45.48 4.34
N GLY A 199 -9.05 45.08 4.18
CA GLY A 199 -9.52 43.71 4.39
C GLY A 199 -8.91 42.75 3.38
N VAL A 200 -8.09 41.82 3.85
CA VAL A 200 -7.68 40.65 3.07
C VAL A 200 -8.75 39.58 3.25
N ARG A 201 -9.62 39.45 2.24
CA ARG A 201 -10.61 38.38 2.14
C ARG A 201 -9.87 37.08 1.79
N VAL A 202 -9.60 36.23 2.77
CA VAL A 202 -9.11 34.87 2.52
C VAL A 202 -10.30 34.07 1.97
N ARG A 203 -10.33 33.84 0.66
CA ARG A 203 -11.23 32.86 0.05
C ARG A 203 -10.71 31.48 0.44
N ASN A 204 -11.51 30.72 1.20
CA ASN A 204 -11.33 29.28 1.35
C ASN A 204 -11.35 28.65 -0.03
N ILE A 205 -10.25 28.02 -0.42
CA ILE A 205 -10.21 27.08 -1.53
C ILE A 205 -10.42 25.70 -0.88
N LEU A 206 -11.60 25.13 -1.12
CA LEU A 206 -11.85 23.69 -1.01
C LEU A 206 -11.14 22.98 -2.15
#